data_AF-A0A8C7Y117-F1
#
_entry.id   AF-A0A8C7Y117-F1
#
_cell.length_a   1.000
_cell.length_b   1.000
_cell.length_c   1.000
_cell.angle_alpha   90.00
_cell.angle_beta   90.00
_cell.angle_gamma   90.00
#
_symmetry.space_group_name_H-M   'P 1'
#
loop_
_entity.id
_entity.type
_entity.pdbx_description
1 polymer ?
#
loop_
_entity_poly.entity_id
_entity_poly.type
_entity_poly.pdbx_seq_one_letter_code
_entity_poly.pdbx_strand_id
1 'polypeptide(L)'
;MHTGSTEEKDDFDPVLVADKLRTIGDALNNDPLSYIHFLIKCVLQTLEAAFSHSVEALCETYSATAAEVAPEIQLIKTSVALGVYVAKTAPELKSKVQNALSSFLSNRVSGWVTQQGGWVSHV
;
A
#
# COMPACT_ATOMS: atom_id res chain seq x y z
N MET A 1 -1.42 29.44 26.66
CA MET A 1 -0.02 29.04 26.44
C MET A 1 0.13 27.59 26.92
N HIS A 2 0.72 26.72 26.08
CA HIS A 2 1.33 25.40 26.38
C HIS A 2 0.44 24.29 27.00
N THR A 3 0.42 23.03 26.56
CA THR A 3 1.06 22.27 25.46
C THR A 3 0.32 20.94 25.32
N GLY A 4 0.15 20.47 24.09
CA GLY A 4 -0.32 19.12 23.80
C GLY A 4 0.69 18.04 24.19
N SER A 5 0.18 16.87 24.51
CA SER A 5 0.93 15.61 24.47
C SER A 5 -0.06 14.57 23.98
N THR A 6 -0.08 14.37 22.67
CA THR A 6 -0.76 13.25 22.04
C THR A 6 0.18 12.07 22.22
N GLU A 7 -0.13 11.19 23.17
CA GLU A 7 0.53 9.89 23.30
C GLU A 7 0.16 9.06 22.07
N GLU A 8 1.08 8.94 21.12
CA GLU A 8 1.03 7.90 20.10
C GLU A 8 1.16 6.55 20.83
N LYS A 9 0.03 5.87 21.01
CA LYS A 9 0.00 4.49 21.48
C LYS A 9 0.61 3.62 20.39
N ASP A 10 1.87 3.25 20.59
CA ASP A 10 2.52 2.16 19.87
C ASP A 10 1.71 0.87 20.13
N ASP A 11 0.89 0.50 19.15
CA ASP A 11 0.03 -0.69 19.16
C ASP A 11 0.87 -1.95 18.93
N PHE A 12 1.80 -2.19 19.85
CA PHE A 12 2.61 -3.40 19.83
C PHE A 12 1.76 -4.57 20.33
N ASP A 13 1.28 -5.40 19.40
CA ASP A 13 0.60 -6.65 19.71
C ASP A 13 1.61 -7.82 19.80
N PRO A 14 2.00 -8.24 21.02
CA PRO A 14 2.95 -9.34 21.20
C PRO A 14 2.40 -10.69 20.73
N VAL A 15 1.08 -10.85 20.67
CA VAL A 15 0.43 -12.08 20.20
C VAL A 15 0.59 -12.20 18.70
N LEU A 16 0.36 -11.11 17.96
CA LEU A 16 0.59 -11.04 16.51
C LEU A 16 2.06 -11.33 16.16
N VAL A 17 3.01 -10.80 16.94
CA VAL A 17 4.45 -11.05 16.75
C VAL A 17 4.78 -12.52 17.02
N ALA A 18 4.28 -13.10 18.11
CA ALA A 18 4.51 -14.49 18.45
C ALA A 18 3.95 -15.46 17.39
N ASP A 19 2.79 -15.14 16.82
CA ASP A 19 2.14 -15.98 15.81
C ASP A 19 2.87 -15.94 14.45
N LYS A 20 3.40 -14.77 14.08
CA LYS A 20 4.31 -14.64 12.93
C LYS A 20 5.61 -15.40 13.14
N LEU A 21 6.21 -15.34 14.33
CA LEU A 21 7.42 -16.09 14.67
C LEU A 21 7.20 -17.61 14.62
N ARG A 22 6.04 -18.10 15.08
CA ARG A 22 5.66 -19.51 14.96
C ARG A 22 5.53 -19.93 13.50
N THR A 23 4.84 -19.14 12.69
CA THR A 23 4.69 -19.39 11.24
C THR A 23 6.05 -19.47 10.54
N ILE A 24 6.99 -18.61 10.93
CA ILE A 24 8.38 -18.63 10.43
C ILE A 24 9.11 -19.92 10.86
N GLY A 25 9.00 -20.31 12.13
CA GLY A 25 9.61 -21.54 12.65
C GLY A 25 9.08 -22.80 11.96
N ASP A 26 7.78 -22.86 11.73
CA ASP A 26 7.13 -23.99 11.06
C ASP A 26 7.51 -24.08 9.57
N ALA A 27 7.65 -22.95 8.87
CA ALA A 27 8.13 -22.92 7.48
C ALA A 27 9.60 -23.34 7.36
N LEU A 28 10.46 -22.88 8.28
CA LEU A 28 11.89 -23.25 8.34
C LEU A 28 12.10 -24.75 8.57
N ASN A 29 11.21 -25.40 9.29
CA ASN A 29 11.31 -26.83 9.60
C ASN A 29 10.97 -27.75 8.41
N ASN A 30 10.25 -27.25 7.39
CA ASN A 30 9.72 -28.07 6.30
C ASN A 30 10.45 -27.90 4.95
N ASP A 31 10.98 -26.71 4.62
CA ASP A 31 11.79 -26.47 3.41
C ASP A 31 12.54 -25.12 3.51
N PRO A 32 13.88 -25.09 3.46
CA PRO A 32 14.66 -23.84 3.50
C PRO A 32 14.30 -22.82 2.40
N LEU A 33 13.81 -23.27 1.24
CA LEU A 33 13.39 -22.39 0.14
C LEU A 33 12.00 -21.77 0.39
N SER A 34 11.16 -22.42 1.20
CA SER A 34 9.85 -21.89 1.58
C SER A 34 9.96 -20.64 2.45
N TYR A 35 11.00 -20.55 3.30
CA TYR A 35 11.29 -19.36 4.09
C TYR A 35 11.66 -18.16 3.21
N ILE A 36 12.45 -18.37 2.15
CA ILE A 36 12.80 -17.32 1.20
C ILE A 36 11.54 -16.84 0.45
N HIS A 37 10.69 -17.76 0.00
CA HIS A 37 9.44 -17.41 -0.68
C HIS A 37 8.46 -16.70 0.26
N PHE A 38 8.36 -17.14 1.51
CA PHE A 38 7.56 -16.51 2.56
C PHE A 38 8.07 -15.11 2.89
N LEU A 39 9.39 -14.93 3.08
CA LEU A 39 10.00 -13.62 3.30
C LEU A 39 9.75 -12.67 2.12
N ILE A 40 9.92 -13.14 0.88
CA ILE A 40 9.63 -12.35 -0.32
C ILE A 40 8.15 -11.95 -0.33
N LYS A 41 7.23 -12.88 -0.06
CA LYS A 41 5.80 -12.61 0.02
C LYS A 41 5.47 -11.60 1.13
N CYS A 42 6.07 -11.73 2.31
CA CYS A 42 5.88 -10.78 3.41
C CYS A 42 6.41 -9.39 3.06
N VAL A 43 7.61 -9.29 2.48
CA VAL A 43 8.18 -8.00 2.05
C VAL A 43 7.31 -7.35 0.98
N LEU A 44 6.80 -8.13 0.02
CA LEU A 44 5.89 -7.63 -1.01
C LEU A 44 4.54 -7.21 -0.42
N GLN A 45 3.97 -7.99 0.51
CA GLN A 45 2.73 -7.64 1.20
C GLN A 45 2.88 -6.40 2.09
N THR A 46 4.00 -6.28 2.81
CA THR A 46 4.32 -5.10 3.60
C THR A 46 4.51 -3.87 2.70
N LEU A 47 5.12 -4.04 1.53
CA LEU A 47 5.25 -2.95 0.56
C LEU A 47 3.89 -2.54 -0.03
N GLU A 48 3.04 -3.49 -0.38
CA GLU A 48 1.69 -3.23 -0.90
C GLU A 48 0.82 -2.55 0.16
N ALA A 49 0.87 -3.02 1.41
CA ALA A 49 0.16 -2.42 2.53
C ALA A 49 0.67 -1.01 2.83
N ALA A 50 2.00 -0.81 2.87
CA ALA A 50 2.60 0.52 3.08
C ALA A 50 2.27 1.49 1.94
N PHE A 51 2.27 1.01 0.69
CA PHE A 51 1.86 1.80 -0.47
C PHE A 51 0.38 2.20 -0.37
N SER A 52 -0.50 1.24 -0.09
CA SER A 52 -1.95 1.46 0.05
C SER A 52 -2.25 2.46 1.16
N HIS A 53 -1.66 2.26 2.34
CA HIS A 53 -1.81 3.16 3.48
C HIS A 53 -1.31 4.57 3.18
N SER A 54 -0.16 4.70 2.50
CA SER A 54 0.38 6.00 2.09
C SER A 54 -0.56 6.72 1.12
N VAL A 55 -1.14 6.01 0.14
CA VAL A 55 -2.10 6.57 -0.81
C VAL A 55 -3.39 7.01 -0.11
N GLU A 56 -3.92 6.19 0.80
CA GLU A 56 -5.12 6.50 1.57
C GLU A 56 -4.89 7.72 2.48
N ALA A 57 -3.79 7.76 3.24
CA ALA A 57 -3.43 8.90 4.10
C ALA A 57 -3.21 10.19 3.30
N LEU A 58 -2.56 10.11 2.13
CA LEU A 58 -2.40 11.24 1.24
C LEU A 58 -3.76 11.70 0.70
N CYS A 59 -4.61 10.78 0.25
CA CYS A 59 -5.97 11.13 -0.15
C CYS A 59 -6.72 11.83 0.98
N GLU A 60 -6.79 11.28 2.18
CA GLU A 60 -7.46 11.92 3.33
C GLU A 60 -6.92 13.33 3.63
N THR A 61 -5.60 13.53 3.50
CA THR A 61 -4.96 14.84 3.68
C THR A 61 -5.37 15.85 2.61
N TYR A 62 -5.56 15.42 1.36
CA TYR A 62 -5.89 16.31 0.23
C TYR A 62 -7.41 16.38 -0.08
N SER A 63 -8.20 15.38 0.27
CA SER A 63 -9.67 15.32 0.10
C SER A 63 -10.39 16.40 0.91
N ALA A 64 -9.80 16.87 2.01
CA ALA A 64 -10.29 18.03 2.76
C ALA A 64 -10.39 19.32 1.93
N THR A 65 -9.76 19.37 0.74
CA THR A 65 -9.72 20.56 -0.14
C THR A 65 -10.42 20.40 -1.49
N ALA A 66 -10.88 19.19 -1.86
CA ALA A 66 -11.38 18.91 -3.21
C ALA A 66 -12.69 18.11 -3.19
N ALA A 67 -13.79 18.77 -2.85
CA ALA A 67 -15.13 18.17 -2.78
C ALA A 67 -15.74 17.78 -4.15
N GLU A 68 -15.15 18.21 -5.27
CA GLU A 68 -15.72 18.03 -6.62
C GLU A 68 -15.25 16.77 -7.38
N VAL A 69 -14.30 16.02 -6.82
CA VAL A 69 -13.67 14.90 -7.55
C VAL A 69 -14.10 13.57 -6.94
N ALA A 70 -14.54 12.63 -7.78
CA ALA A 70 -14.88 11.27 -7.35
C ALA A 70 -13.72 10.64 -6.54
N PRO A 71 -13.99 9.96 -5.41
CA PRO A 71 -12.96 9.36 -4.56
C PRO A 71 -11.98 8.47 -5.33
N GLU A 72 -12.46 7.70 -6.30
CA GLU A 72 -11.65 6.81 -7.13
C GLU A 72 -10.68 7.57 -8.04
N ILE A 73 -11.06 8.75 -8.54
CA ILE A 73 -10.15 9.63 -9.29
C ILE A 73 -9.06 10.18 -8.37
N GLN A 74 -9.38 10.50 -7.12
CA GLN A 74 -8.37 10.94 -6.15
C GLN A 74 -7.38 9.81 -5.86
N LEU A 75 -7.86 8.58 -5.64
CA LEU A 75 -7.01 7.40 -5.46
C LEU A 75 -6.09 7.17 -6.67
N ILE A 76 -6.60 7.27 -7.89
CA ILE A 76 -5.79 7.14 -9.11
C ILE A 76 -4.71 8.22 -9.16
N LYS A 77 -5.07 9.49 -8.98
CA LYS A 77 -4.13 10.62 -9.02
C LYS A 77 -3.02 10.48 -7.99
N THR A 78 -3.37 10.17 -6.74
CA THR A 78 -2.43 10.02 -5.64
C THR A 78 -1.50 8.83 -5.85
N SER A 79 -2.02 7.70 -6.33
CA SER A 79 -1.21 6.51 -6.62
C SER A 79 -0.19 6.77 -7.73
N VAL A 80 -0.60 7.48 -8.80
CA VAL A 80 0.30 7.86 -9.90
C VAL A 80 1.35 8.86 -9.43
N ALA A 81 0.97 9.87 -8.63
CA ALA A 81 1.91 10.85 -8.09
C ALA A 81 2.99 10.18 -7.22
N LEU A 82 2.59 9.26 -6.33
CA LEU A 82 3.52 8.47 -5.50
C LEU A 82 4.44 7.60 -6.37
N GLY A 83 3.89 6.90 -7.37
CA GLY A 83 4.66 6.10 -8.31
C GLY A 83 5.70 6.91 -9.09
N VAL A 84 5.32 8.10 -9.58
CA VAL A 84 6.22 9.02 -10.29
C VAL A 84 7.31 9.57 -9.36
N TYR A 85 6.96 9.90 -8.10
CA TYR A 85 7.93 10.37 -7.12
C TYR A 85 8.99 9.30 -6.85
N VAL A 86 8.58 8.07 -6.52
CA VAL A 86 9.52 6.96 -6.27
C VAL A 86 10.36 6.64 -7.50
N ALA A 87 9.77 6.65 -8.70
CA ALA A 87 10.54 6.41 -9.93
C ALA A 87 11.65 7.45 -10.17
N LYS A 88 11.49 8.68 -9.64
CA LYS A 88 12.49 9.75 -9.73
C LYS A 88 13.51 9.72 -8.59
N THR A 89 13.11 9.35 -7.38
CA THR A 89 13.95 9.46 -6.17
C THR A 89 14.62 8.15 -5.76
N ALA A 90 14.04 7.00 -6.13
CA ALA A 90 14.57 5.66 -5.86
C ALA A 90 14.30 4.73 -7.07
N PRO A 91 15.02 4.91 -8.20
CA PRO A 91 14.79 4.16 -9.44
C PRO A 91 14.89 2.63 -9.28
N GLU A 92 15.70 2.15 -8.33
CA GLU A 92 15.86 0.75 -7.97
C GLU A 92 14.56 0.11 -7.42
N LEU A 93 13.63 0.91 -6.94
CA LEU A 93 12.32 0.46 -6.44
C LEU A 93 11.22 0.51 -7.51
N LYS A 94 11.52 1.02 -8.72
CA LYS A 94 10.54 1.27 -9.77
C LYS A 94 9.70 0.05 -10.11
N SER A 95 10.32 -1.12 -10.29
CA SER A 95 9.60 -2.36 -10.64
C SER A 95 8.69 -2.83 -9.52
N LYS A 96 9.13 -2.69 -8.27
CA LYS A 96 8.34 -3.07 -7.08
C LYS A 96 7.16 -2.13 -6.88
N VAL A 97 7.37 -0.83 -7.02
CA VAL A 97 6.31 0.18 -6.91
C VAL A 97 5.33 0.11 -8.07
N GLN A 98 5.79 -0.20 -9.28
CA GLN A 98 4.88 -0.45 -10.41
C GLN A 98 3.95 -1.63 -10.12
N ASN A 99 4.48 -2.74 -9.57
CA ASN A 99 3.66 -3.89 -9.20
C ASN A 99 2.65 -3.55 -8.09
N ALA A 100 3.08 -2.82 -7.06
CA ALA A 100 2.20 -2.38 -5.97
C ALA A 100 1.10 -1.43 -6.48
N LEU A 101 1.46 -0.48 -7.36
CA LEU A 101 0.53 0.43 -8.02
C LEU A 101 -0.52 -0.33 -8.84
N SER A 102 -0.10 -1.27 -9.68
CA SER A 102 -1.02 -2.08 -10.49
C SER A 102 -1.95 -2.94 -9.64
N SER A 103 -1.44 -3.56 -8.57
CA SER A 103 -2.26 -4.32 -7.62
C SER A 103 -3.29 -3.42 -6.93
N PHE A 104 -2.84 -2.28 -6.40
CA PHE A 104 -3.70 -1.30 -5.73
C PHE A 104 -4.85 -0.84 -6.63
N LEU A 105 -4.55 -0.41 -7.87
CA LEU A 105 -5.57 0.05 -8.80
C LEU A 105 -6.55 -1.08 -9.18
N SER A 106 -6.04 -2.30 -9.37
CA SER A 106 -6.87 -3.46 -9.69
C SER A 106 -7.82 -3.82 -8.53
N ASN A 107 -7.38 -3.65 -7.29
CA ASN A 107 -8.17 -4.00 -6.11
C ASN A 107 -9.14 -2.89 -5.69
N ARG A 108 -8.73 -1.61 -5.81
CA ARG A 108 -9.47 -0.48 -5.25
C ARG A 108 -10.35 0.26 -6.25
N VAL A 109 -9.99 0.29 -7.54
CA VAL A 109 -10.73 1.11 -8.53
C VAL A 109 -11.25 0.33 -9.73
N SER A 110 -10.94 -0.96 -9.88
CA SER A 110 -11.37 -1.78 -11.03
C SER A 110 -12.88 -1.80 -11.24
N GLY A 111 -13.67 -1.90 -10.16
CA GLY A 111 -15.13 -1.86 -10.23
C GLY A 111 -15.65 -0.52 -10.77
N TRP A 112 -15.11 0.59 -10.26
CA TRP A 112 -15.44 1.93 -10.72
C TRP A 112 -15.02 2.15 -12.18
N VAL A 113 -13.80 1.76 -12.55
CA VAL A 113 -13.31 1.86 -13.94
C VAL A 113 -14.19 1.08 -14.91
N THR A 114 -14.64 -0.10 -14.51
CA THR A 114 -15.55 -0.91 -15.34
C THR A 114 -16.89 -0.18 -15.57
N GLN A 115 -17.41 0.50 -14.55
CA GLN A 115 -18.62 1.32 -14.66
C GLN A 115 -18.41 2.54 -15.57
N GLN A 116 -17.20 3.08 -15.64
CA GLN A 116 -16.82 4.15 -16.59
C GLN A 116 -16.51 3.63 -18.00
N GLY A 117 -16.75 2.34 -18.29
CA GLY A 117 -16.51 1.75 -19.62
C GLY A 117 -15.07 1.29 -19.85
N GLY A 118 -14.23 1.24 -18.81
CA GLY A 118 -12.83 0.81 -18.89
C GLY A 118 -11.84 1.98 -19.02
N TRP A 119 -10.54 1.64 -19.00
CA TRP A 119 -9.44 2.63 -18.97
C TRP A 119 -9.29 3.46 -20.27
N VAL A 120 -9.80 2.97 -21.40
CA VAL A 120 -9.60 3.54 -22.74
C VAL A 120 -10.84 4.32 -23.23
N SER A 121 -11.92 4.32 -22.46
CA SER A 121 -13.20 4.91 -22.89
C SER A 121 -13.29 6.43 -22.79
N HIS A 122 -12.20 7.07 -22.35
CA HIS A 122 -12.01 8.52 -22.43
C HIS A 122 -10.67 8.83 -23.09
N VAL A 123 -10.68 8.84 -24.43
CA VAL A 123 -9.74 9.63 -25.25
C VAL A 123 -10.58 10.57 -26.10
#